data_AF-A0AAW0ETP9-F1
#
_entry.id   AF-A0AAW0ETP9-F1
#
_cell.length_a   1.000
_cell.length_b   1.000
_cell.length_c   1.000
_cell.angle_alpha   90.00
_cell.angle_beta   90.00
_cell.angle_gamma   90.00
#
_symmetry.space_group_name_H-M   'P 1'
#
loop_
_entity.id
_entity.type
_entity.pdbx_description
1 polymer ?
#
loop_
_entity_poly.entity_id
_entity_poly.type
_entity_poly.pdbx_seq_one_letter_code
_entity_poly.pdbx_strand_id
1 'polypeptide(L)'
;MFSASLALFGRGQYKTRLKKRMVGFIPKVIPRKIRNNTVALRSEANTGHMEGYIKTESERLDATGRKLQKVMWDPVLQRYTLMKETKVRGPFMTKSNIARKVDFPIGALHGIKLGGKK
;
A
#
# COMPACT_ATOMS: atom_id res chain seq x y z
N MET A 1 -16.11 -56.77 7.02
CA MET A 1 -16.49 -55.48 6.39
C MET A 1 -16.04 -54.27 7.22
N PHE A 2 -14.77 -54.20 7.66
CA PHE A 2 -14.28 -53.11 8.54
C PHE A 2 -12.95 -52.47 8.08
N SER A 3 -12.45 -52.82 6.89
CA SER A 3 -11.15 -52.32 6.40
C SER A 3 -11.26 -51.00 5.63
N ALA A 4 -12.43 -50.65 5.09
CA ALA A 4 -12.60 -49.44 4.27
C ALA A 4 -12.72 -48.14 5.09
N SER A 5 -13.10 -48.22 6.37
CA SER A 5 -13.36 -47.04 7.22
C SER A 5 -12.08 -46.38 7.74
N LEU A 6 -10.98 -47.14 7.86
CA LEU A 6 -9.69 -46.66 8.38
C LEU A 6 -8.84 -45.93 7.31
N ALA A 7 -9.05 -46.22 6.03
CA ALA A 7 -8.36 -45.55 4.94
C ALA A 7 -8.71 -44.05 4.83
N LEU A 8 -9.90 -43.66 5.30
CA LEU A 8 -10.39 -42.28 5.28
C LEU A 8 -9.89 -41.42 6.47
N PHE A 9 -9.38 -42.03 7.53
CA PHE A 9 -8.80 -41.31 8.67
C PHE A 9 -7.28 -41.09 8.55
N GLY A 10 -6.56 -41.97 7.85
CA GLY A 10 -5.10 -41.92 7.73
C GLY A 10 -4.54 -41.02 6.62
N ARG A 11 -5.37 -40.56 5.66
CA ARG A 11 -4.90 -39.76 4.52
C ARG A 11 -5.79 -38.55 4.29
N GLY A 12 -5.54 -37.48 5.05
CA GLY A 12 -5.42 -36.11 4.53
C GLY A 12 -6.49 -35.58 3.57
N GLN A 13 -7.74 -36.04 3.62
CA GLN A 13 -8.75 -35.58 2.66
C GLN A 13 -10.17 -35.56 3.21
N TYR A 14 -10.35 -35.05 4.44
CA TYR A 14 -11.54 -34.26 4.74
C TYR A 14 -11.41 -32.86 4.09
N LYS A 15 -11.24 -32.84 2.76
CA LYS A 15 -11.78 -31.74 1.94
C LYS A 15 -13.28 -32.00 1.86
N THR A 16 -13.96 -31.95 3.00
CA THR A 16 -15.40 -31.79 3.01
C THR A 16 -15.66 -30.44 2.38
N ARG A 17 -16.11 -30.50 1.15
CA ARG A 17 -16.80 -29.47 0.39
C ARG A 17 -18.13 -29.11 1.08
N LEU A 18 -18.12 -28.96 2.40
CA LEU A 18 -19.18 -28.36 3.19
C LEU A 18 -18.97 -26.85 3.11
N LYS A 19 -19.31 -26.33 1.93
CA LYS A 19 -19.65 -24.93 1.73
C LYS A 19 -20.98 -24.67 2.44
N LYS A 20 -21.03 -24.89 3.77
CA LYS A 20 -22.04 -24.27 4.62
C LYS A 20 -21.74 -22.78 4.53
N ARG A 21 -22.46 -22.08 3.65
CA ARG A 21 -22.60 -20.64 3.70
C ARG A 21 -23.20 -20.32 5.06
N MET A 22 -22.35 -20.18 6.06
CA MET A 22 -22.71 -19.47 7.27
C MET A 22 -22.93 -18.02 6.84
N VAL A 23 -24.19 -17.68 6.59
CA VAL A 23 -24.62 -16.30 6.42
C VAL A 23 -24.18 -15.58 7.70
N GLY A 24 -23.21 -14.66 7.58
CA GLY A 24 -22.63 -13.92 8.70
C GLY A 24 -21.23 -14.36 9.19
N PHE A 25 -20.68 -15.48 8.72
CA PHE A 25 -19.27 -15.81 9.03
C PHE A 25 -18.36 -15.20 7.96
N ILE A 26 -17.97 -13.94 8.17
CA ILE A 26 -16.74 -13.43 7.55
C ILE A 26 -15.63 -14.22 8.24
N PRO A 27 -14.93 -15.15 7.57
CA PRO A 27 -13.82 -15.82 8.20
C PRO A 27 -12.91 -14.71 8.68
N LYS A 28 -12.71 -14.61 10.00
CA LYS A 28 -11.68 -13.77 10.61
C LYS A 28 -10.46 -14.08 9.78
N VAL A 29 -10.07 -13.15 8.91
CA VAL A 29 -9.03 -13.38 7.92
C VAL A 29 -7.83 -13.70 8.77
N ILE A 30 -7.53 -14.99 8.94
CA ILE A 30 -6.32 -15.43 9.62
C ILE A 30 -5.27 -14.71 8.80
N PRO A 31 -4.56 -13.72 9.38
CA PRO A 31 -3.59 -12.99 8.62
C PRO A 31 -2.63 -14.07 8.18
N ARG A 32 -2.68 -14.43 6.89
CA ARG A 32 -1.65 -15.29 6.32
C ARG A 32 -0.40 -14.56 6.75
N LYS A 33 0.51 -15.24 7.45
CA LYS A 33 1.83 -14.70 7.77
C LYS A 33 2.53 -14.52 6.41
N ILE A 34 2.12 -13.50 5.66
CA ILE A 34 2.78 -13.00 4.47
C ILE A 34 4.06 -12.45 5.06
N ARG A 35 5.07 -13.30 5.02
CA ARG A 35 6.38 -13.08 5.59
C ARG A 35 6.89 -11.81 4.91
N ASN A 36 6.84 -10.71 5.66
CA ASN A 36 7.27 -9.36 5.30
C ASN A 36 6.32 -8.66 4.30
N ASN A 37 5.32 -7.93 4.83
CA ASN A 37 4.52 -6.97 4.04
C ASN A 37 5.39 -5.75 3.71
N THR A 38 6.26 -5.91 2.72
CA THR A 38 7.13 -4.86 2.22
C THR A 38 6.34 -3.94 1.31
N VAL A 39 6.45 -2.64 1.57
CA VAL A 39 5.80 -1.59 0.79
C VAL A 39 6.83 -0.56 0.35
N ALA A 40 6.53 0.20 -0.68
CA ALA A 40 7.37 1.30 -1.11
C ALA A 40 6.78 2.62 -0.59
N LEU A 41 7.59 3.41 0.11
CA LEU A 41 7.26 4.78 0.47
C LEU A 41 7.81 5.69 -0.64
N ARG A 42 6.93 6.30 -1.43
CA ARG A 42 7.29 7.19 -2.55
C ARG A 42 7.02 8.64 -2.18
N SER A 43 7.91 9.54 -2.60
CA SER A 43 7.78 10.98 -2.39
C SER A 43 6.46 11.54 -2.95
N GLU A 44 5.71 12.24 -2.10
CA GLU A 44 4.50 12.95 -2.47
C GLU A 44 4.80 14.19 -3.33
N ALA A 45 6.02 14.72 -3.24
CA ALA A 45 6.48 15.79 -4.13
C ALA A 45 6.65 15.33 -5.59
N ASN A 46 6.37 14.06 -5.90
CA ASN A 46 6.38 13.47 -7.24
C ASN A 46 7.76 13.55 -7.92
N THR A 47 8.83 13.42 -7.16
CA THR A 47 10.21 13.29 -7.67
C THR A 47 10.52 11.91 -8.23
N GLY A 48 9.73 10.90 -7.85
CA GLY A 48 9.96 9.50 -8.17
C GLY A 48 10.88 8.78 -7.19
N HIS A 49 11.43 9.47 -6.18
CA HIS A 49 12.21 8.84 -5.10
C HIS A 49 11.34 7.85 -4.32
N MET A 50 11.91 6.71 -3.99
CA MET A 50 11.25 5.64 -3.26
C MET A 50 12.18 5.01 -2.24
N GLU A 51 11.61 4.59 -1.11
CA GLU A 51 12.30 3.81 -0.11
C GLU A 51 11.50 2.57 0.25
N GLY A 52 12.18 1.42 0.34
CA GLY A 52 11.58 0.19 0.79
C GLY A 52 11.29 0.27 2.30
N TYR A 53 10.05 -0.02 2.68
CA TYR A 53 9.61 0.01 4.07
C TYR A 53 9.00 -1.32 4.48
N ILE A 54 9.41 -1.82 5.65
CA ILE A 54 8.83 -3.01 6.26
C ILE A 54 7.82 -2.53 7.30
N LYS A 55 6.53 -2.80 7.05
CA LYS A 55 5.47 -2.45 8.00
C LYS A 55 5.68 -3.10 9.36
N THR A 56 5.40 -2.33 10.41
CA THR A 56 5.31 -2.83 11.80
C THR A 56 4.05 -3.69 11.99
N GLU A 57 3.94 -4.41 13.12
CA GLU A 57 2.79 -5.30 13.36
C GLU A 57 1.45 -4.56 13.41
N SER A 58 1.42 -3.35 13.98
CA SER A 58 0.23 -2.50 14.04
C SER A 58 -0.21 -2.02 12.65
N GLU A 59 0.74 -1.68 11.79
CA GLU A 59 0.48 -1.22 10.41
C GLU A 59 0.15 -2.36 9.45
N ARG A 60 0.53 -3.60 9.79
CA ARG A 60 0.12 -4.81 9.07
C ARG A 60 -1.33 -5.20 9.36
N LEU A 61 -1.85 -4.79 10.51
CA LEU A 61 -3.22 -5.09 10.87
C LEU A 61 -4.16 -4.22 10.03
N ASP A 62 -5.05 -4.84 9.25
CA ASP A 62 -5.98 -4.17 8.33
C ASP A 62 -7.08 -3.32 9.04
N ALA A 63 -6.88 -2.96 10.31
CA ALA A 63 -7.88 -2.29 11.13
C ALA A 63 -8.29 -0.90 10.59
N THR A 64 -7.39 -0.20 9.91
CA THR A 64 -7.63 1.19 9.47
C THR A 64 -7.94 1.32 7.98
N GLY A 65 -7.48 0.40 7.14
CA GLY A 65 -7.59 0.48 5.67
C GLY A 65 -6.88 1.69 5.04
N ARG A 66 -6.15 2.49 5.82
CA ARG A 66 -5.46 3.70 5.34
C ARG A 66 -4.04 3.36 4.87
N LYS A 67 -3.58 4.13 3.88
CA LYS A 67 -2.19 4.07 3.41
C LYS A 67 -1.27 4.77 4.41
N LEU A 68 -0.07 4.22 4.60
CA LEU A 68 0.95 4.87 5.41
C LEU A 68 1.44 6.16 4.75
N GLN A 69 1.71 7.15 5.60
CA GLN A 69 2.36 8.39 5.23
C GLN A 69 3.39 8.75 6.30
N LYS A 70 4.61 9.09 5.89
CA LYS A 70 5.72 9.37 6.81
C LYS A 70 6.59 10.50 6.27
N VAL A 71 7.06 11.37 7.15
CA VAL A 71 8.06 12.39 6.77
C VAL A 71 9.43 11.72 6.68
N MET A 72 10.07 11.84 5.53
CA MET A 72 11.39 11.27 5.27
C MET A 72 12.22 12.24 4.43
N TRP A 73 13.53 12.03 4.40
CA TRP A 73 14.43 12.82 3.58
C TRP A 73 14.29 12.43 2.10
N ASP A 74 14.05 13.39 1.21
CA ASP A 74 14.09 13.18 -0.23
C ASP A 74 15.44 13.70 -0.78
N PRO A 75 16.35 12.81 -1.24
CA PRO A 75 17.66 13.21 -1.75
C PRO A 75 17.58 14.00 -3.06
N VAL A 76 16.48 13.86 -3.83
CA VAL A 76 16.30 14.60 -5.09
C VAL A 76 16.04 16.08 -4.82
N LEU A 77 15.28 16.38 -3.77
CA LEU A 77 14.95 17.76 -3.36
C LEU A 77 15.89 18.30 -2.29
N GLN A 78 16.71 17.45 -1.67
CA GLN A 78 17.52 17.76 -0.50
C GLN A 78 16.67 18.40 0.61
N ARG A 79 15.48 17.87 0.84
CA ARG A 79 14.50 18.35 1.82
C ARG A 79 13.70 17.21 2.42
N TYR A 80 13.19 17.42 3.63
CA TYR A 80 12.20 16.53 4.21
C TYR A 80 10.86 16.70 3.51
N THR A 81 10.28 15.60 3.05
CA THR A 81 8.99 15.58 2.36
C THR A 81 8.12 14.44 2.91
N LEU A 82 6.83 14.49 2.60
CA LEU A 82 5.93 13.39 2.92
C LEU A 82 6.13 12.26 1.89
N MET A 83 6.37 11.05 2.38
CA MET A 83 6.38 9.83 1.59
C MET A 83 5.08 9.07 1.81
N LYS A 84 4.46 8.57 0.73
CA LYS A 84 3.20 7.81 0.77
C LYS A 84 3.40 6.35 0.35
N GLU A 85 2.61 5.47 0.97
CA GLU A 85 2.60 4.05 0.64
C GLU A 85 2.13 3.78 -0.80
N THR A 86 2.96 3.05 -1.52
CA THR A 86 2.74 2.60 -2.89
C THR A 86 3.18 1.14 -3.05
N LYS A 87 2.74 0.52 -4.14
CA LYS A 87 3.15 -0.84 -4.46
C LYS A 87 4.64 -0.87 -4.82
N VAL A 88 5.36 -1.88 -4.34
CA VAL A 88 6.79 -2.07 -4.63
C VAL A 88 7.06 -2.33 -6.11
N ARG A 89 6.10 -2.92 -6.83
CA ARG A 89 6.22 -3.21 -8.25
C ARG A 89 5.28 -2.31 -9.06
N GLY A 90 5.85 -1.68 -10.07
CA GLY A 90 5.14 -0.81 -11.01
C GLY A 90 5.92 0.49 -11.27
N PRO A 91 5.46 1.30 -12.23
CA PRO A 91 6.05 2.61 -12.48
C PRO A 91 5.79 3.55 -11.29
N PHE A 92 6.84 4.13 -10.73
CA PHE A 92 6.73 5.11 -9.63
C PHE A 92 6.32 6.50 -10.12
N MET A 93 6.47 6.77 -11.41
CA MET A 93 6.01 8.00 -12.05
C MET A 93 4.94 7.66 -13.08
N THR A 94 3.70 8.05 -12.78
CA THR A 94 2.54 7.83 -13.64
C THR A 94 1.89 9.17 -13.99
N LYS A 95 1.16 9.23 -15.11
CA LYS A 95 0.46 10.46 -15.53
C LYS A 95 -0.53 10.97 -14.47
N SER A 96 -1.08 10.08 -13.65
CA SER A 96 -1.98 10.42 -12.54
C SER A 96 -1.32 11.24 -11.42
N ASN A 97 0.01 11.25 -11.37
CA ASN A 97 0.79 11.98 -10.38
C ASN A 97 1.09 13.43 -10.76
N ILE A 98 0.71 13.85 -11.97
CA ILE A 98 0.88 15.23 -12.41
C ILE A 98 -0.08 16.10 -11.60
N ALA A 99 0.48 17.00 -10.80
CA ALA A 99 -0.30 17.98 -10.05
C ALA A 99 -1.04 18.90 -11.03
N ARG A 100 -2.25 19.33 -10.64
CA ARG A 100 -2.97 20.35 -11.39
C ARG A 100 -2.20 21.67 -11.29
N LYS A 101 -2.34 22.53 -12.31
CA LYS A 101 -1.76 23.87 -12.27
C LYS A 101 -2.35 24.64 -11.08
N VAL A 102 -1.46 25.18 -10.25
CA VAL A 102 -1.81 26.06 -9.12
C VAL A 102 -1.08 27.38 -9.35
N ASP A 103 -1.81 28.49 -9.31
CA ASP A 103 -1.22 29.82 -9.41
C ASP A 103 -0.76 30.27 -8.01
N PHE A 104 0.48 30.73 -7.90
CA PHE A 104 1.06 31.13 -6.61
C PHE A 104 0.84 32.64 -6.36
N PRO A 105 0.46 33.05 -5.14
CA PRO A 105 0.16 34.46 -4.83
C PRO A 105 1.40 35.37 -4.76
N ILE A 106 2.59 34.79 -4.75
CA ILE A 106 3.87 35.48 -4.46
C ILE A 106 4.20 36.58 -5.50
N GLY A 107 3.81 36.39 -6.76
CA GLY A 107 4.05 37.38 -7.83
C GLY A 107 3.16 38.62 -7.74
N ALA A 108 1.99 38.53 -7.10
CA ALA A 108 1.06 39.66 -6.96
C ALA A 108 1.48 40.64 -5.85
N LEU A 109 2.14 40.14 -4.80
CA LEU A 109 2.61 40.94 -3.66
C LEU A 109 3.92 41.69 -3.94
N HIS A 110 4.75 41.22 -4.88
CA HIS A 110 6.07 41.81 -5.18
C HIS A 110 6.17 42.54 -6.52
N GLY A 111 5.09 42.66 -7.30
CA GLY A 111 5.11 43.35 -8.60
C GLY A 111 5.97 42.68 -9.69
N ILE A 112 6.54 41.51 -9.40
CA ILE A 112 7.36 40.76 -10.36
C ILE A 112 6.42 39.88 -11.18
N LYS A 113 6.16 40.31 -12.43
CA LYS A 113 5.57 39.44 -13.46
C LYS A 113 6.50 38.23 -13.66
N LEU A 114 6.21 37.10 -13.03
CA LEU A 114 6.80 35.82 -13.41
C LEU A 114 6.24 35.45 -14.78
N GLY A 115 6.96 35.86 -15.83
CA GLY A 115 6.59 35.65 -17.21
C GLY A 115 6.65 34.17 -17.58
N GLY A 116 5.52 33.47 -17.45
CA GLY A 116 5.27 32.23 -18.18
C GLY A 116 4.70 32.57 -19.55
N LYS A 117 5.50 32.48 -20.62
CA LYS A 117 4.98 32.46 -21.99
C LYS A 117 4.02 31.29 -22.13
N LYS A 118 2.86 31.56 -22.74
CA LYS A 118 1.89 30.56 -23.20
C LYS A 118 2.52 29.60 -24.19
#